data_AF-A0A7W8WE06-F1
#
_entry.id   AF-A0A7W8WE06-F1
#
_cell.length_a   1.000
_cell.length_b   1.000
_cell.length_c   1.000
_cell.angle_alpha   90.00
_cell.angle_beta   90.00
_cell.angle_gamma   90.00
#
_symmetry.space_group_name_H-M   'P 1'
#
loop_
_entity.id
_entity.type
_entity.pdbx_description
1 polymer ?
#
loop_
_entity_poly.entity_id
_entity_poly.type
_entity_poly.pdbx_seq_one_letter_code
_entity_poly.pdbx_strand_id
1 'polypeptide(L)' 'MLGTILLIVLILLLIGAFPAWPHSRSWGYGPTGGLGIVLIVVIVLLVAGVI' A
#
# COMPACT_ATOMS: atom_id res chain seq x y z
N MET A 1 -14.98 -8.56 5.52
CA MET A 1 -15.35 -7.59 4.45
C MET A 1 -14.46 -6.35 4.50
N LEU A 2 -14.35 -5.68 5.65
CA LEU A 2 -13.54 -4.46 5.79
C LEU A 2 -12.03 -4.67 5.52
N GLY A 3 -11.44 -5.79 5.95
CA GLY A 3 -10.03 -6.11 5.69
C GLY A 3 -9.69 -6.20 4.20
N THR A 4 -10.59 -6.76 3.38
CA THR A 4 -10.44 -6.83 1.92
C THR A 4 -10.49 -5.44 1.29
N ILE A 5 -11.38 -4.56 1.77
CA ILE A 5 -11.49 -3.18 1.30
C ILE A 5 -10.20 -2.41 1.63
N LEU A 6 -9.70 -2.55 2.86
CA LEU A 6 -8.43 -1.95 3.27
C LEU A 6 -7.28 -2.39 2.35
N LEU A 7 -7.19 -3.68 2.03
CA LEU A 7 -6.18 -4.22 1.14
C LEU A 7 -6.26 -3.58 -0.26
N ILE A 8 -7.45 -3.48 -0.83
CA ILE A 8 -7.67 -2.87 -2.15
C ILE A 8 -7.24 -1.41 -2.13
N VAL A 9 -7.63 -0.64 -1.12
CA VAL A 9 -7.24 0.78 -0.98
C VAL A 9 -5.72 0.90 -0.92
N LEU A 10 -5.05 0.06 -0.13
CA LEU A 10 -3.59 0.10 -0.02
C LEU A 10 -2.89 -0.20 -1.35
N ILE A 11 -3.40 -1.16 -2.12
CA ILE A 11 -2.88 -1.47 -3.45
C ILE A 11 -3.05 -0.28 -4.40
N LEU A 12 -4.21 0.38 -4.39
CA LEU A 12 -4.43 1.59 -5.20
C LEU A 12 -3.49 2.72 -4.81
N LEU A 13 -3.28 2.94 -3.51
CA LEU A 13 -2.33 3.93 -3.01
C LEU A 13 -0.90 3.62 -3.45
N LEU A 14 -0.49 2.35 -3.42
CA LEU A 14 0.83 1.93 -3.91
C LEU A 14 1.02 2.22 -5.40
N ILE A 15 0.01 1.95 -6.23
CA ILE A 15 0.06 2.22 -7.67
C ILE A 15 0.15 3.73 -7.92
N GLY A 16 -0.64 4.54 -7.22
CA GLY A 16 -0.61 6.01 -7.36
C GLY A 16 0.69 6.63 -6.84
N ALA A 17 1.26 6.07 -5.77
CA ALA A 17 2.49 6.53 -5.16
C ALA A 17 3.77 6.01 -5.85
N PHE A 18 3.65 5.10 -6.82
CA PHE A 18 4.81 4.57 -7.53
C PHE A 18 5.38 5.66 -8.46
N PRO A 19 6.71 5.90 -8.48
CA PRO A 19 7.33 7.01 -9.23
C PRO A 19 7.42 6.76 -10.75
N ALA A 20 6.42 6.12 -11.35
CA ALA A 20 6.27 6.01 -12.81
C ALA A 20 5.41 7.14 -13.39
N TRP A 21 4.57 7.80 -12.58
CA TRP A 21 3.67 8.85 -13.03
C TRP A 21 4.35 10.23 -12.98
N PRO A 22 4.03 11.15 -13.92
CA PRO A 22 4.59 12.51 -13.91
C PRO A 22 4.35 13.27 -12.60
N HIS A 23 3.21 13.05 -11.94
CA HIS A 23 2.87 13.69 -10.66
C HIS A 23 3.65 13.12 -9.46
N SER A 24 3.89 11.81 -9.42
CA SER A 24 4.58 11.13 -8.31
C SER A 24 6.10 11.08 -8.49
N ARG A 25 6.63 11.48 -9.66
CA ARG A 25 8.06 11.41 -9.97
C ARG A 25 8.92 12.21 -8.98
N SER A 26 8.45 13.36 -8.47
CA SER A 26 9.18 14.16 -7.49
C SER A 26 9.20 13.55 -6.08
N TRP A 27 8.29 12.61 -5.79
CA TRP A 27 8.25 11.93 -4.49
C TRP A 27 9.27 10.79 -4.39
N GLY A 28 9.77 10.31 -5.53
CA GLY A 28 10.67 9.15 -5.57
C GLY A 28 10.02 7.90 -4.96
N TYR A 29 10.82 7.07 -4.28
CA TYR A 29 10.35 5.85 -3.61
C TYR A 29 9.91 6.06 -2.15
N GLY A 30 9.94 7.30 -1.64
CA GLY A 30 9.64 7.59 -0.24
C GLY A 30 8.23 7.13 0.18
N PRO A 31 7.17 7.57 -0.51
CA PRO A 31 5.81 7.14 -0.19
C PRO A 31 5.56 5.66 -0.47
N THR A 32 6.13 5.14 -1.57
CA THR A 32 5.96 3.74 -1.99
C THR A 32 6.57 2.77 -0.99
N GLY A 33 7.73 3.10 -0.41
CA GLY A 33 8.37 2.30 0.64
C GLY A 33 7.54 2.26 1.93
N GLY A 34 7.05 3.41 2.40
CA GLY A 34 6.18 3.48 3.57
C GLY A 34 4.88 2.69 3.39
N LEU A 35 4.20 2.89 2.26
CA LEU A 35 2.98 2.15 1.91
C LEU A 35 3.24 0.65 1.74
N GLY A 36 4.41 0.27 1.21
CA GLY A 36 4.81 -1.13 1.06
C GLY A 36 4.97 -1.83 2.41
N ILE A 37 5.57 -1.16 3.39
CA ILE A 37 5.68 -1.67 4.75
C ILE A 37 4.30 -1.87 5.38
N VAL A 38 3.39 -0.89 5.22
CA VAL A 38 2.02 -1.01 5.73
C VAL A 38 1.29 -2.18 5.07
N LEU A 39 1.47 -2.40 3.76
CA LEU A 39 0.87 -3.54 3.06
C LEU A 39 1.36 -4.88 3.64
N ILE A 40 2.67 -5.00 3.89
CA ILE A 40 3.23 -6.21 4.50
C ILE A 40 2.61 -6.46 5.87
N VAL A 41 2.51 -5.43 6.72
CA VAL A 41 1.86 -5.55 8.03
C VAL A 41 0.40 -6.01 7.90
N VAL A 42 -0.38 -5.41 6.99
CA VAL A 42 -1.78 -5.79 6.77
C VAL A 42 -1.90 -7.24 6.30
N ILE A 43 -1.01 -7.70 5.40
CA ILE A 43 -0.98 -9.09 4.94
C ILE A 43 -0.69 -10.04 6.10
N VAL A 44 0.29 -9.72 6.95
CA VAL A 44 0.60 -10.54 8.14
C VAL A 44 -0.62 -10.65 9.06
N LEU A 45 -1.28 -9.53 9.34
CA LEU A 45 -2.45 -9.50 10.21
C LEU A 45 -3.66 -10.25 9.61
N LEU A 46 -3.84 -10.19 8.29
CA LEU A 46 -4.86 -10.94 7.57
C LEU A 46 -4.61 -12.46 7.60
N VAL A 47 -3.36 -12.89 7.40
CA VAL A 47 -2.97 -14.30 7.49
C VAL A 47 -3.05 -14.82 8.93
N ALA A 48 -2.73 -13.97 9.91
CA ALA A 48 -2.88 -14.29 11.33
C ALA A 48 -4.36 -14.34 11.80
N GLY A 49 -5.33 -14.01 10.95
CA GLY A 49 -6.75 -14.03 11.28
C GLY A 49 -7.19 -12.89 12.21
N VAL A 50 -6.39 -11.83 12.32
CA VAL A 50 -6.68 -10.66 13.16
C VAL A 50 -7.60 -9.66 12.44
N ILE A 51 -7.65 -9.71 11.10
CA ILE A 51 -8.44 -8.83 10.21
C ILE A 51 -9.13 -9.67 9.14
#